data_AF-A0A835ITL8-F1
#
_entry.id   AF-A0A835ITL8-F1
#
_cell.length_a   1.000
_cell.length_b   1.000
_cell.length_c   1.000
_cell.angle_alpha   90.00
_cell.angle_beta   90.00
_cell.angle_gamma   90.00
#
_symmetry.space_group_name_H-M   'P 1'
#
loop_
_entity.id
_entity.type
_entity.pdbx_description
1 polymer ?
#
loop_
_entity_poly.entity_id
_entity_poly.type
_entity_poly.pdbx_seq_one_letter_code
_entity_poly.pdbx_strand_id
1 'polypeptide(L)'
;PGDYWSWRSDTALEWRLLYGRIFKTVIILSEQSNSELAVERGQLEQAYKYLPKIFDRYTSAEGFLFLQDDTILNYWNLLPADKNKLWIADQVSNSWFAVPTRGNDSAWFSSQANKMVKKVVNTMPAHFQVSYKENGPAKNSLILCSSDVFYVPRRFLGDFKDLVGLVGNLEIHHKFAIPMFFLAMDSPPHFDSVFNKMIYRTDIPSKNSSSIYSALAPAVHPWSVANEPDFIKLVRIMAEGDPFRLLLACVCVSLNNWFHCYSYGNMALFYPGLNQTELALRHMPRDIAPTKFIMWS
;
A
#
# COMPACT_ATOMS: atom_id res chain seq x y z
N PRO A 1 -7.61 -2.75 26.32
CA PRO A 1 -8.31 -1.49 26.61
C PRO A 1 -7.55 -0.30 26.02
N GLY A 2 -8.09 0.24 24.92
CA GLY A 2 -7.52 1.38 24.20
C GLY A 2 -7.79 1.28 22.71
N ASP A 3 -8.98 1.71 22.30
CA ASP A 3 -9.50 1.72 20.93
C ASP A 3 -8.66 2.61 20.00
N TYR A 4 -7.73 2.02 19.25
CA TYR A 4 -6.87 2.75 18.30
C TYR A 4 -7.21 2.52 16.81
N TRP A 5 -8.24 1.72 16.49
CA TRP A 5 -8.48 1.24 15.12
C TRP A 5 -9.84 1.62 14.50
N SER A 6 -10.71 2.39 15.16
CA SER A 6 -12.13 2.49 14.74
C SER A 6 -12.56 3.66 13.82
N TRP A 7 -11.67 4.37 13.10
CA TRP A 7 -12.07 5.61 12.39
C TRP A 7 -11.46 5.84 10.99
N ARG A 8 -11.76 5.05 9.95
CA ARG A 8 -11.10 5.23 8.62
C ARG A 8 -11.95 5.26 7.34
N SER A 9 -13.29 5.17 7.30
CA SER A 9 -14.04 4.84 6.05
C SER A 9 -14.66 5.90 5.25
N ASP A 10 -14.83 7.04 5.85
CA ASP A 10 -15.58 8.09 5.20
C ASP A 10 -14.77 8.70 4.06
N THR A 11 -13.55 8.19 3.80
CA THR A 11 -12.65 8.57 2.71
C THR A 11 -12.44 7.48 1.64
N ALA A 12 -13.06 6.30 1.75
CA ALA A 12 -12.79 5.18 0.83
C ALA A 12 -13.12 5.53 -0.63
N LEU A 13 -14.23 6.24 -0.86
CA LEU A 13 -14.63 6.70 -2.19
C LEU A 13 -13.61 7.70 -2.74
N GLU A 14 -13.15 8.62 -1.90
CA GLU A 14 -12.18 9.66 -2.20
C GLU A 14 -10.85 9.04 -2.64
N TRP A 15 -10.38 8.00 -1.95
CA TRP A 15 -9.19 7.24 -2.35
C TRP A 15 -9.37 6.54 -3.69
N ARG A 16 -10.54 5.96 -3.97
CA ARG A 16 -10.85 5.40 -5.30
C ARG A 16 -10.90 6.47 -6.37
N LEU A 17 -11.42 7.65 -6.09
CA LEU A 17 -11.48 8.75 -7.05
C LEU A 17 -10.08 9.29 -7.37
N LEU A 18 -9.21 9.41 -6.36
CA LEU A 18 -7.84 9.86 -6.55
C LEU A 18 -7.02 8.86 -7.37
N TYR A 19 -7.00 7.60 -6.95
CA TYR A 19 -6.14 6.60 -7.59
C TYR A 19 -6.79 5.90 -8.78
N GLY A 20 -8.11 5.74 -8.82
CA GLY A 20 -8.83 5.05 -9.90
C GLY A 20 -8.76 5.74 -11.27
N ARG A 21 -8.25 6.98 -11.32
CA ARG A 21 -7.95 7.68 -12.58
C ARG A 21 -6.60 7.28 -13.18
N ILE A 22 -5.69 6.76 -12.37
CA ILE A 22 -4.33 6.36 -12.75
C ILE A 22 -4.22 4.84 -12.82
N PHE A 23 -4.92 4.17 -11.91
CA PHE A 23 -4.88 2.75 -11.67
C PHE A 23 -6.15 2.13 -12.22
N LYS A 24 -6.02 1.14 -13.11
CA LYS A 24 -7.16 0.49 -13.78
C LYS A 24 -8.19 -0.06 -12.78
N THR A 25 -7.76 -0.46 -11.59
CA THR A 25 -8.64 -0.89 -10.52
C THR A 25 -8.07 -0.49 -9.16
N VAL A 26 -8.92 -0.08 -8.23
CA VAL A 26 -8.54 0.23 -6.85
C VAL A 26 -9.41 -0.62 -5.92
N ILE A 27 -8.76 -1.44 -5.11
CA ILE A 27 -9.40 -2.38 -4.18
C ILE A 27 -9.15 -1.84 -2.78
N ILE A 28 -10.15 -1.80 -1.91
CA ILE A 28 -9.95 -1.28 -0.57
C ILE A 28 -10.27 -2.41 0.41
N LEU A 29 -9.31 -2.74 1.29
CA LEU A 29 -9.44 -3.80 2.28
C LEU A 29 -9.49 -3.23 3.69
N SER A 30 -10.34 -3.79 4.54
CA SER A 30 -10.58 -3.26 5.88
C SER A 30 -10.85 -4.35 6.89
N GLU A 31 -10.78 -4.04 8.18
CA GLU A 31 -11.22 -5.00 9.19
C GLU A 31 -12.73 -5.29 9.14
N GLN A 32 -13.52 -4.39 8.53
CA GLN A 32 -14.97 -4.47 8.39
C GLN A 32 -15.40 -4.21 6.94
N SER A 33 -16.03 -5.20 6.29
CA SER A 33 -16.54 -5.03 4.93
C SER A 33 -17.64 -3.98 4.85
N ASN A 34 -17.64 -3.21 3.77
CA ASN A 34 -18.75 -2.33 3.41
C ASN A 34 -19.09 -2.56 1.93
N SER A 35 -20.19 -3.28 1.66
CA SER A 35 -20.62 -3.62 0.29
C SER A 35 -21.00 -2.40 -0.53
N GLU A 36 -21.58 -1.37 0.10
CA GLU A 36 -22.01 -0.14 -0.57
C GLU A 36 -20.80 0.66 -1.07
N LEU A 37 -19.74 0.69 -0.27
CA LEU A 37 -18.46 1.28 -0.62
C LEU A 37 -17.51 0.26 -1.24
N ALA A 38 -17.94 -0.91 -1.71
CA ALA A 38 -17.11 -1.97 -2.31
C ALA A 38 -15.80 -2.30 -1.52
N VAL A 39 -15.85 -2.19 -0.19
CA VAL A 39 -14.74 -2.48 0.73
C VAL A 39 -14.81 -3.94 1.15
N GLU A 40 -13.72 -4.68 0.93
CA GLU A 40 -13.62 -6.10 1.30
C GLU A 40 -13.03 -6.26 2.70
N ARG A 41 -13.51 -7.26 3.46
CA ARG A 41 -12.98 -7.57 4.79
C ARG A 41 -11.63 -8.29 4.71
N GLY A 42 -10.66 -7.87 5.52
CA GLY A 42 -9.36 -8.49 5.69
C GLY A 42 -8.73 -8.17 7.05
N GLN A 43 -7.92 -9.12 7.58
CA GLN A 43 -7.09 -8.90 8.76
C GLN A 43 -5.82 -8.18 8.32
N LEU A 44 -5.64 -6.92 8.73
CA LEU A 44 -4.59 -6.04 8.19
C LEU A 44 -3.17 -6.58 8.43
N GLU A 45 -2.93 -7.17 9.61
CA GLU A 45 -1.65 -7.81 9.95
C GLU A 45 -1.29 -9.01 9.04
N GLN A 46 -2.28 -9.58 8.35
CA GLN A 46 -2.12 -10.71 7.43
C GLN A 46 -2.71 -10.41 6.06
N ALA A 47 -2.78 -9.13 5.67
CA ALA A 47 -3.42 -8.70 4.44
C ALA A 47 -2.84 -9.39 3.19
N TYR A 48 -1.56 -9.76 3.23
CA TYR A 48 -0.87 -10.54 2.20
C TYR A 48 -1.51 -11.90 1.90
N LYS A 49 -2.25 -12.50 2.85
CA LYS A 49 -2.98 -13.76 2.63
C LYS A 49 -4.19 -13.60 1.71
N TYR A 50 -4.70 -12.38 1.56
CA TYR A 50 -5.83 -12.06 0.68
C TYR A 50 -5.38 -11.78 -0.75
N LEU A 51 -4.11 -11.41 -0.96
CA LEU A 51 -3.54 -11.06 -2.27
C LEU A 51 -3.68 -12.16 -3.33
N PRO A 52 -3.43 -13.46 -3.06
CA PRO A 52 -3.63 -14.52 -4.04
C PRO A 52 -5.02 -14.50 -4.70
N LYS A 53 -6.08 -14.29 -3.90
CA LYS A 53 -7.46 -14.22 -4.40
C LYS A 53 -7.67 -13.03 -5.34
N ILE A 54 -7.00 -11.92 -5.07
CA ILE A 54 -7.02 -10.73 -5.91
C ILE A 54 -6.26 -11.00 -7.22
N PHE A 55 -5.09 -11.64 -7.14
CA PHE A 55 -4.29 -11.98 -8.32
C PHE A 55 -5.07 -12.88 -9.29
N ASP A 56 -5.78 -13.88 -8.76
CA ASP A 56 -6.60 -14.78 -9.56
C ASP A 56 -7.85 -14.10 -10.14
N ARG A 57 -8.36 -13.05 -9.49
CA ARG A 57 -9.50 -12.27 -10.00
C ARG A 57 -9.10 -11.37 -11.17
N TYR A 58 -7.90 -10.80 -11.14
CA TYR A 58 -7.43 -9.82 -12.14
C TYR A 58 -6.32 -10.39 -13.01
N THR A 59 -6.63 -11.46 -13.74
CA THR A 59 -5.68 -12.17 -14.58
C THR A 59 -5.17 -11.38 -15.78
N SER A 60 -5.63 -10.15 -16.06
CA SER A 60 -5.07 -9.31 -17.12
C SER A 60 -4.08 -8.24 -16.59
N ALA A 61 -3.83 -8.17 -15.29
CA ALA A 61 -2.97 -7.14 -14.70
C ALA A 61 -1.48 -7.40 -14.98
N GLU A 62 -0.70 -6.34 -15.19
CA GLU A 62 0.77 -6.38 -15.35
C GLU A 62 1.49 -6.51 -14.01
N GLY A 63 0.83 -6.12 -12.91
CA GLY A 63 1.29 -6.32 -11.55
C GLY A 63 0.32 -5.71 -10.54
N PHE A 64 0.70 -5.74 -9.26
CA PHE A 64 -0.15 -5.30 -8.16
C PHE A 64 0.66 -4.42 -7.20
N LEU A 65 0.16 -3.22 -6.92
CA LEU A 65 0.75 -2.29 -5.95
C LEU A 65 -0.06 -2.33 -4.65
N PHE A 66 0.63 -2.55 -3.55
CA PHE A 66 0.09 -2.43 -2.21
C PHE A 66 0.38 -1.04 -1.67
N LEU A 67 -0.59 -0.44 -0.97
CA LEU A 67 -0.41 0.85 -0.29
C LEU A 67 -1.21 0.89 1.01
N GLN A 68 -0.54 1.01 2.14
CA GLN A 68 -1.19 1.20 3.44
C GLN A 68 -1.86 2.58 3.53
N ASP A 69 -2.84 2.71 4.42
CA ASP A 69 -3.71 3.90 4.49
C ASP A 69 -3.02 5.17 4.98
N ASP A 70 -1.99 5.01 5.81
CA ASP A 70 -1.14 6.06 6.36
C ASP A 70 0.06 6.40 5.46
N THR A 71 0.04 5.95 4.20
CA THR A 71 1.06 6.25 3.20
C THR A 71 0.44 6.89 1.97
N ILE A 72 1.01 8.01 1.53
CA ILE A 72 0.61 8.67 0.28
C ILE A 72 1.55 8.27 -0.82
N LEU A 73 0.96 7.91 -1.96
CA LEU A 73 1.67 7.59 -3.18
C LEU A 73 1.61 8.76 -4.18
N ASN A 74 2.77 9.25 -4.59
CA ASN A 74 2.91 10.24 -5.64
C ASN A 74 3.14 9.52 -6.97
N TYR A 75 2.06 9.10 -7.61
CA TYR A 75 2.08 8.18 -8.75
C TYR A 75 2.95 8.66 -9.93
N TRP A 76 3.12 9.98 -10.11
CA TRP A 76 3.94 10.55 -11.19
C TRP A 76 5.42 10.17 -11.06
N ASN A 77 5.90 9.90 -9.85
CA ASN A 77 7.27 9.45 -9.60
C ASN A 77 7.49 7.96 -9.90
N LEU A 78 6.41 7.20 -10.18
CA LEU A 78 6.48 5.78 -10.52
C LEU A 78 6.56 5.53 -12.04
N LEU A 79 6.29 6.55 -12.86
CA LEU A 79 6.36 6.45 -14.32
C LEU A 79 7.69 5.88 -14.85
N PRO A 80 8.87 6.23 -14.30
CA PRO A 80 10.13 5.66 -14.76
C PRO A 80 10.49 4.30 -14.14
N ALA A 81 9.68 3.76 -13.22
CA ALA A 81 10.00 2.52 -12.52
C ALA A 81 9.89 1.30 -13.45
N ASP A 82 10.80 0.34 -13.31
CA ASP A 82 10.78 -0.89 -14.10
C ASP A 82 9.70 -1.84 -13.57
N LYS A 83 8.57 -1.89 -14.26
CA LYS A 83 7.42 -2.74 -13.91
C LYS A 83 7.70 -4.24 -13.97
N ASN A 84 8.87 -4.68 -14.42
CA ASN A 84 9.26 -6.08 -14.35
C ASN A 84 9.92 -6.42 -13.01
N LYS A 85 10.38 -5.44 -12.24
CA LYS A 85 11.07 -5.66 -10.97
C LYS A 85 10.12 -5.62 -9.78
N LEU A 86 10.54 -6.26 -8.69
CA LEU A 86 9.90 -6.10 -7.38
C LEU A 86 10.21 -4.70 -6.85
N TRP A 87 9.21 -4.01 -6.29
CA TRP A 87 9.42 -2.70 -5.67
C TRP A 87 9.10 -2.77 -4.19
N ILE A 88 10.00 -2.31 -3.34
CA ILE A 88 9.80 -2.21 -1.90
C ILE A 88 10.79 -1.18 -1.34
N ALA A 89 10.56 -0.66 -0.13
CA ALA A 89 11.43 0.33 0.49
C ALA A 89 12.65 -0.30 1.20
N ASP A 90 13.39 -1.19 0.52
CA ASP A 90 14.49 -1.97 1.12
C ASP A 90 15.72 -1.14 1.51
N GLN A 91 15.90 0.03 0.89
CA GLN A 91 17.02 0.94 1.21
C GLN A 91 16.63 2.11 2.12
N VAL A 92 15.41 2.12 2.64
CA VAL A 92 14.94 3.15 3.58
C VAL A 92 15.21 2.66 5.01
N SER A 93 16.27 3.16 5.63
CA SER A 93 16.83 2.64 6.90
C SER A 93 15.83 2.49 8.06
N ASN A 94 14.84 3.37 8.14
CA ASN A 94 13.82 3.32 9.20
C ASN A 94 12.62 2.44 8.83
N SER A 95 12.45 2.11 7.56
CA SER A 95 11.38 1.21 7.06
C SER A 95 11.86 -0.23 7.01
N TRP A 96 13.11 -0.46 6.60
CA TRP A 96 13.72 -1.77 6.40
C TRP A 96 15.00 -1.92 7.23
N PHE A 97 14.95 -2.75 8.27
CA PHE A 97 16.12 -3.01 9.13
C PHE A 97 16.07 -4.38 9.80
N ALA A 98 17.24 -4.87 10.18
CA ALA A 98 17.38 -6.14 10.89
C ALA A 98 17.10 -5.97 12.38
N VAL A 99 16.18 -6.76 12.93
CA VAL A 99 15.92 -6.85 14.36
C VAL A 99 16.51 -8.12 14.96
N PRO A 100 17.09 -8.07 16.18
CA PRO A 100 17.63 -9.24 16.84
C PRO A 100 16.52 -10.17 17.33
N THR A 101 16.70 -11.49 17.16
CA THR A 101 15.72 -12.52 17.57
C THR A 101 16.10 -13.20 18.89
N ARG A 102 16.98 -12.57 19.68
CA ARG A 102 17.44 -12.98 21.01
C ARG A 102 17.69 -11.74 21.87
N GLY A 103 17.20 -11.71 23.11
CA GLY A 103 17.38 -10.62 24.07
C GLY A 103 16.12 -10.33 24.92
N ASN A 104 16.27 -9.52 25.99
CA ASN A 104 15.22 -9.26 26.99
C ASN A 104 13.96 -8.56 26.43
N ASP A 105 14.08 -7.74 25.38
CA ASP A 105 12.95 -6.97 24.81
C ASP A 105 12.26 -7.67 23.61
N SER A 106 12.56 -8.95 23.36
CA SER A 106 12.35 -9.57 22.03
C SER A 106 11.32 -10.70 21.98
N ALA A 107 10.46 -10.86 22.99
CA ALA A 107 9.54 -12.01 23.04
C ALA A 107 8.64 -12.12 21.78
N TRP A 108 8.11 -10.99 21.30
CA TRP A 108 7.30 -10.93 20.09
C TRP A 108 8.12 -11.26 18.83
N PHE A 109 9.25 -10.58 18.62
CA PHE A 109 10.15 -10.85 17.47
C PHE A 109 10.68 -12.30 17.45
N SER A 110 10.99 -12.85 18.63
CA SER A 110 11.44 -14.23 18.79
C SER A 110 10.33 -15.22 18.39
N SER A 111 9.07 -14.91 18.70
CA SER A 111 7.94 -15.75 18.29
C SER A 111 7.77 -15.76 16.77
N GLN A 112 7.88 -14.60 16.11
CA GLN A 112 7.81 -14.44 14.67
C GLN A 112 8.98 -15.18 13.98
N ALA A 113 10.21 -14.92 14.41
CA ALA A 113 11.40 -15.46 13.80
C ALA A 113 11.58 -16.98 14.03
N ASN A 114 11.59 -17.42 15.30
CA ASN A 114 12.03 -18.77 15.64
C ASN A 114 10.93 -19.82 15.43
N LYS A 115 9.65 -19.46 15.57
CA LYS A 115 8.54 -20.42 15.46
C LYS A 115 7.89 -20.41 14.08
N MET A 116 7.82 -19.27 13.41
CA MET A 116 6.98 -19.11 12.22
C MET A 116 7.81 -18.91 10.95
N VAL A 117 8.63 -17.86 10.87
CA VAL A 117 9.45 -17.58 9.66
C VAL A 117 10.42 -18.73 9.37
N LYS A 118 11.18 -19.19 10.36
CA LYS A 118 12.08 -20.35 10.17
C LYS A 118 11.35 -21.61 9.71
N LYS A 119 10.12 -21.83 10.21
CA LYS A 119 9.30 -22.97 9.80
C LYS A 119 8.94 -22.87 8.32
N VAL A 120 8.46 -21.71 7.88
CA VAL A 120 8.13 -21.47 6.46
C VAL A 120 9.36 -21.63 5.58
N VAL A 121 10.46 -20.97 5.93
CA VAL A 121 11.73 -21.04 5.16
C VAL A 121 12.21 -22.49 5.00
N ASN A 122 12.17 -23.30 6.06
CA ASN A 122 12.59 -24.70 5.98
C ASN A 122 11.67 -25.58 5.10
N THR A 123 10.42 -25.15 4.88
CA THR A 123 9.46 -25.85 4.02
C THR A 123 9.43 -25.33 2.58
N MET A 124 10.15 -24.23 2.27
CA MET A 124 10.21 -23.70 0.92
C MET A 124 10.90 -24.67 -0.07
N PRO A 125 10.53 -24.65 -1.35
CA PRO A 125 11.35 -25.22 -2.43
C PRO A 125 12.82 -24.78 -2.35
N ALA A 126 13.72 -25.63 -2.83
CA ALA A 126 15.16 -25.43 -2.69
C ALA A 126 15.65 -24.08 -3.25
N HIS A 127 15.11 -23.63 -4.39
CA HIS A 127 15.50 -22.36 -5.00
C HIS A 127 15.15 -21.14 -4.12
N PHE A 128 13.97 -21.11 -3.52
CA PHE A 128 13.58 -20.07 -2.55
C PHE A 128 14.41 -20.13 -1.26
N GLN A 129 14.74 -21.33 -0.78
CA GLN A 129 15.61 -21.45 0.41
C GLN A 129 17.01 -20.90 0.17
N VAL A 130 17.60 -21.20 -0.99
CA VAL A 130 18.94 -20.72 -1.36
C VAL A 130 18.91 -19.21 -1.47
N SER A 131 17.96 -18.67 -2.25
CA SER A 131 17.78 -17.22 -2.42
C SER A 131 17.59 -16.51 -1.06
N TYR A 132 16.69 -17.00 -0.22
CA TYR A 132 16.47 -16.41 1.11
C TYR A 132 17.70 -16.51 2.02
N LYS A 133 18.50 -17.58 1.96
CA LYS A 133 19.71 -17.70 2.78
C LYS A 133 20.85 -16.80 2.32
N GLU A 134 20.95 -16.55 1.02
CA GLU A 134 21.97 -15.67 0.42
C GLU A 134 21.63 -14.19 0.63
N ASN A 135 20.35 -13.84 0.50
CA ASN A 135 19.87 -12.46 0.57
C ASN A 135 19.34 -12.07 1.96
N GLY A 136 19.08 -13.06 2.82
CA GLY A 136 18.40 -12.89 4.09
C GLY A 136 19.25 -12.32 5.22
N PRO A 137 18.59 -12.04 6.36
CA PRO A 137 19.28 -11.57 7.56
C PRO A 137 20.20 -12.66 8.13
N ALA A 138 21.17 -12.25 8.95
CA ALA A 138 22.03 -13.16 9.69
C ALA A 138 21.21 -14.17 10.53
N LYS A 139 21.81 -15.32 10.88
CA LYS A 139 21.16 -16.50 11.52
C LYS A 139 20.30 -16.22 12.77
N ASN A 140 20.49 -15.07 13.44
CA ASN A 140 19.78 -14.64 14.65
C ASN A 140 19.14 -13.24 14.50
N SER A 141 18.87 -12.81 13.27
CA SER A 141 18.12 -11.60 13.00
C SER A 141 16.96 -11.89 12.05
N LEU A 142 16.00 -10.98 12.05
CA LEU A 142 14.86 -10.99 11.14
C LEU A 142 14.79 -9.62 10.47
N ILE A 143 14.48 -9.58 9.18
CA ILE A 143 14.20 -8.31 8.51
C ILE A 143 12.80 -7.87 8.89
N LEU A 144 12.71 -6.68 9.49
CA LEU A 144 11.47 -5.96 9.65
C LEU A 144 11.40 -4.95 8.51
N CYS A 145 10.33 -5.04 7.72
CA CYS A 145 9.95 -4.01 6.76
C CYS A 145 8.58 -3.47 7.15
N SER A 146 8.42 -2.15 7.26
CA SER A 146 7.10 -1.57 7.52
C SER A 146 6.05 -1.98 6.47
N SER A 147 6.52 -2.27 5.23
CA SER A 147 5.75 -2.85 4.14
C SER A 147 4.53 -2.01 3.75
N ASP A 148 4.61 -0.69 3.97
CA ASP A 148 3.48 0.22 3.72
C ASP A 148 3.27 0.45 2.22
N VAL A 149 4.28 0.19 1.40
CA VAL A 149 4.18 0.23 -0.05
C VAL A 149 5.08 -0.83 -0.67
N PHE A 150 4.54 -1.61 -1.61
CA PHE A 150 5.32 -2.55 -2.40
C PHE A 150 4.59 -2.92 -3.69
N TYR A 151 5.32 -3.35 -4.71
CA TYR A 151 4.76 -3.80 -5.99
C TYR A 151 5.27 -5.20 -6.34
N VAL A 152 4.34 -6.05 -6.80
CA VAL A 152 4.63 -7.40 -7.29
C VAL A 152 4.23 -7.47 -8.77
N PRO A 153 5.19 -7.63 -9.70
CA PRO A 153 4.91 -7.76 -11.11
C PRO A 153 4.34 -9.14 -11.42
N ARG A 154 3.63 -9.24 -12.54
CA ARG A 154 2.91 -10.45 -12.96
C ARG A 154 3.76 -11.72 -12.91
N ARG A 155 5.02 -11.63 -13.35
CA ARG A 155 5.94 -12.77 -13.39
C ARG A 155 6.21 -13.40 -12.02
N PHE A 156 6.12 -12.64 -10.94
CA PHE A 156 6.35 -13.13 -9.57
C PHE A 156 5.05 -13.55 -8.85
N LEU A 157 3.87 -13.42 -9.49
CA LEU A 157 2.61 -13.76 -8.80
C LEU A 157 2.48 -15.26 -8.52
N GLY A 158 3.04 -16.13 -9.36
CA GLY A 158 3.09 -17.57 -9.09
C GLY A 158 3.86 -17.86 -7.81
N ASP A 159 5.12 -17.43 -7.78
CA ASP A 159 6.01 -17.58 -6.63
C ASP A 159 5.42 -16.97 -5.35
N PHE A 160 4.84 -15.76 -5.45
CA PHE A 160 4.18 -15.12 -4.30
C PHE A 160 3.02 -15.98 -3.77
N LYS A 161 2.17 -16.53 -4.64
CA LYS A 161 1.06 -17.40 -4.23
C LYS A 161 1.55 -18.67 -3.55
N ASP A 162 2.59 -19.29 -4.09
CA ASP A 162 3.19 -20.50 -3.51
C ASP A 162 3.75 -20.20 -2.12
N LEU A 163 4.48 -19.10 -1.96
CA LEU A 163 5.03 -18.66 -0.68
C LEU A 163 3.95 -18.33 0.35
N VAL A 164 2.85 -17.66 -0.07
CA VAL A 164 1.69 -17.43 0.81
C VAL A 164 1.04 -18.76 1.22
N GLY A 165 0.94 -19.72 0.30
CA GLY A 165 0.44 -21.07 0.57
C GLY A 165 1.23 -21.79 1.66
N LEU A 166 2.56 -21.65 1.67
CA LEU A 166 3.44 -22.24 2.69
C LEU A 166 3.25 -21.65 4.09
N VAL A 167 2.80 -20.39 4.20
CA VAL A 167 2.48 -19.79 5.50
C VAL A 167 1.30 -20.52 6.15
N GLY A 168 0.28 -20.87 5.37
CA GLY A 168 -0.94 -21.52 5.86
C GLY A 168 -1.57 -20.78 7.04
N ASN A 169 -1.77 -21.52 8.14
CA ASN A 169 -2.40 -21.00 9.36
C ASN A 169 -1.44 -20.26 10.30
N LEU A 170 -0.17 -20.08 9.93
CA LEU A 170 0.77 -19.33 10.76
C LEU A 170 0.39 -17.84 10.80
N GLU A 171 0.52 -17.22 11.96
CA GLU A 171 0.18 -15.81 12.19
C GLU A 171 1.42 -14.92 12.04
N ILE A 172 2.05 -15.00 10.86
CA ILE A 172 3.20 -14.15 10.54
C ILE A 172 2.67 -12.75 10.23
N HIS A 173 3.19 -11.75 10.93
CA HIS A 173 2.81 -10.37 10.67
C HIS A 173 3.36 -9.92 9.30
N HIS A 174 2.60 -9.12 8.54
CA HIS A 174 2.96 -8.72 7.17
C HIS A 174 4.35 -8.07 7.07
N LYS A 175 4.71 -7.28 8.10
CA LYS A 175 6.04 -6.69 8.28
C LYS A 175 7.22 -7.67 8.26
N PHE A 176 6.97 -8.96 8.43
CA PHE A 176 7.96 -10.04 8.28
C PHE A 176 7.67 -10.95 7.09
N ALA A 177 6.39 -11.19 6.79
CA ALA A 177 6.01 -12.06 5.68
C ALA A 177 6.43 -11.47 4.32
N ILE A 178 6.15 -10.17 4.09
CA ILE A 178 6.49 -9.49 2.84
C ILE A 178 7.99 -9.47 2.56
N PRO A 179 8.87 -8.98 3.47
CA PRO A 179 10.31 -9.02 3.21
C PRO A 179 10.83 -10.46 3.06
N MET A 180 10.26 -11.43 3.78
CA MET A 180 10.59 -12.84 3.59
C MET A 180 10.26 -13.33 2.17
N PHE A 181 9.10 -12.98 1.64
CA PHE A 181 8.73 -13.35 0.28
C PHE A 181 9.62 -12.68 -0.76
N PHE A 182 9.88 -11.38 -0.61
CA PHE A 182 10.71 -10.62 -1.56
C PHE A 182 12.12 -11.19 -1.63
N LEU A 183 12.75 -11.46 -0.48
CA LEU A 183 14.09 -12.04 -0.39
C LEU A 183 14.16 -13.50 -0.84
N ALA A 184 13.03 -14.21 -0.84
CA ALA A 184 12.95 -15.55 -1.41
C ALA A 184 12.81 -15.51 -2.94
N MET A 185 12.00 -14.59 -3.48
CA MET A 185 11.73 -14.48 -4.91
C MET A 185 12.89 -13.90 -5.72
N ASP A 186 13.60 -12.89 -5.20
CA ASP A 186 14.74 -12.27 -5.89
C ASP A 186 15.68 -11.56 -4.90
N SER A 187 16.85 -11.13 -5.38
CA SER A 187 17.85 -10.44 -4.58
C SER A 187 17.66 -8.91 -4.58
N PRO A 188 17.99 -8.20 -3.48
CA PRO A 188 17.83 -6.74 -3.39
C PRO A 188 18.45 -5.93 -4.54
N PRO A 189 19.63 -6.28 -5.09
CA PRO A 189 20.17 -5.59 -6.26
C PRO A 189 19.29 -5.65 -7.53
N HIS A 190 18.36 -6.61 -7.61
CA HIS A 190 17.41 -6.74 -8.70
C HIS A 190 16.05 -6.07 -8.44
N PHE A 191 15.84 -5.53 -7.23
CA PHE A 191 14.66 -4.71 -6.95
C PHE A 191 14.76 -3.36 -7.67
N ASP A 192 13.61 -2.74 -7.95
CA ASP A 192 13.60 -1.37 -8.44
C ASP A 192 13.79 -0.39 -7.27
N SER A 193 14.62 0.62 -7.49
CA SER A 193 14.94 1.63 -6.49
C SER A 193 13.87 2.72 -6.31
N VAL A 194 12.72 2.60 -6.98
CA VAL A 194 11.66 3.62 -7.01
C VAL A 194 11.27 4.11 -5.62
N PHE A 195 11.21 3.23 -4.60
CA PHE A 195 10.83 3.61 -3.24
C PHE A 195 12.00 3.99 -2.32
N ASN A 196 13.25 3.94 -2.78
CA ASN A 196 14.42 4.23 -1.95
C ASN A 196 14.51 5.70 -1.52
N LYS A 197 13.78 6.59 -2.20
CA LYS A 197 13.64 8.01 -1.87
C LYS A 197 12.33 8.34 -1.13
N MET A 198 11.58 7.32 -0.71
CA MET A 198 10.37 7.50 0.10
C MET A 198 10.71 8.27 1.38
N ILE A 199 9.85 9.22 1.74
CA ILE A 199 9.94 9.87 3.05
C ILE A 199 9.27 8.93 4.06
N TYR A 200 10.04 8.49 5.05
CA TYR A 200 9.57 7.60 6.10
C TYR A 200 10.04 8.10 7.47
N ARG A 201 9.10 8.58 8.30
CA ARG A 201 9.37 9.22 9.61
C ARG A 201 8.66 8.48 10.74
N THR A 202 9.40 7.84 11.65
CA THR A 202 8.80 7.15 12.80
C THR A 202 8.71 8.02 14.06
N ASP A 203 9.35 9.18 14.03
CA ASP A 203 9.53 10.11 15.15
C ASP A 203 8.38 11.12 15.30
N ILE A 204 7.49 11.20 14.31
CA ILE A 204 6.42 12.19 14.26
C ILE A 204 5.07 11.47 14.28
N PRO A 205 4.06 11.94 15.05
CA PRO A 205 2.72 11.40 14.98
C PRO A 205 2.15 11.48 13.55
N SER A 206 1.27 10.55 13.18
CA SER A 206 0.67 10.48 11.82
C SER A 206 -0.19 11.70 11.42
N LYS A 207 -0.30 12.73 12.27
CA LYS A 207 -1.08 13.94 12.00
C LYS A 207 -0.52 14.70 10.81
N ASN A 208 -1.41 15.13 9.91
CA ASN A 208 -1.18 15.78 8.62
C ASN A 208 -0.37 17.09 8.69
N SER A 209 0.92 16.98 8.98
CA SER A 209 1.85 18.09 8.90
C SER A 209 2.32 18.24 7.47
N SER A 210 1.88 19.31 6.80
CA SER A 210 2.31 19.66 5.44
C SER A 210 3.82 19.81 5.32
N SER A 211 4.55 19.98 6.43
CA SER A 211 6.01 20.05 6.45
C SER A 211 6.72 18.74 6.09
N ILE A 212 6.05 17.59 6.17
CA ILE A 212 6.64 16.27 5.86
C ILE A 212 6.45 15.93 4.38
N TYR A 213 5.39 16.44 3.75
CA TYR A 213 5.06 16.09 2.38
C TYR A 213 6.08 16.67 1.39
N SER A 214 6.47 15.86 0.41
CA SER A 214 7.23 16.30 -0.75
C SER A 214 6.71 15.61 -2.00
N ALA A 215 6.42 16.40 -3.03
CA ALA A 215 6.00 15.89 -4.33
C ALA A 215 7.11 15.18 -5.11
N LEU A 216 8.37 15.38 -4.71
CA LEU A 216 9.52 14.69 -5.31
C LEU A 216 9.71 13.28 -4.74
N ALA A 217 9.12 12.99 -3.58
CA ALA A 217 9.18 11.66 -2.99
C ALA A 217 8.18 10.73 -3.69
N PRO A 218 8.56 9.47 -3.98
CA PRO A 218 7.67 8.46 -4.59
C PRO A 218 6.49 8.09 -3.67
N ALA A 219 6.75 8.09 -2.36
CA ALA A 219 5.77 7.88 -1.32
C ALA A 219 6.15 8.67 -0.06
N VAL A 220 5.16 8.94 0.80
CA VAL A 220 5.33 9.70 2.04
C VAL A 220 4.59 8.98 3.17
N HIS A 221 5.31 8.67 4.25
CA HIS A 221 4.80 8.09 5.49
C HIS A 221 5.42 8.79 6.72
N PRO A 222 4.64 8.99 7.79
CA PRO A 222 3.22 8.73 7.93
C PRO A 222 2.41 9.93 7.44
N TRP A 223 1.21 9.66 6.94
CA TRP A 223 0.22 10.67 6.60
C TRP A 223 -1.20 10.10 6.74
N SER A 224 -1.92 10.49 7.79
CA SER A 224 -3.27 9.97 8.04
C SER A 224 -4.37 10.96 7.69
N VAL A 225 -5.20 10.62 6.70
CA VAL A 225 -6.40 11.39 6.39
C VAL A 225 -7.57 10.87 7.24
N ALA A 226 -8.10 11.70 8.15
CA ALA A 226 -9.18 11.28 9.04
C ALA A 226 -10.58 11.57 8.48
N ASN A 227 -10.71 12.58 7.61
CA ASN A 227 -12.00 13.07 7.10
C ASN A 227 -11.85 13.73 5.72
N GLU A 228 -12.97 14.12 5.12
CA GLU A 228 -13.02 14.80 3.82
C GLU A 228 -12.21 16.12 3.79
N PRO A 229 -12.29 17.03 4.78
CA PRO A 229 -11.43 18.22 4.83
C PRO A 229 -9.93 17.92 4.79
N ASP A 230 -9.48 16.91 5.53
CA ASP A 230 -8.08 16.44 5.48
C ASP A 230 -7.72 15.92 4.09
N PHE A 231 -8.65 15.21 3.45
CA PHE A 231 -8.46 14.69 2.10
C PHE A 231 -8.31 15.82 1.08
N ILE A 232 -9.18 16.84 1.14
CA ILE A 232 -9.11 18.02 0.28
C ILE A 232 -7.77 18.76 0.49
N LYS A 233 -7.33 18.90 1.74
CA LYS A 233 -6.02 19.51 2.05
C LYS A 233 -4.87 18.72 1.40
N LEU A 234 -4.89 17.40 1.52
CA LEU A 234 -3.91 16.53 0.87
C LEU A 234 -3.91 16.72 -0.65
N VAL A 235 -5.08 16.63 -1.30
CA VAL A 235 -5.18 16.76 -2.76
C VAL A 235 -4.66 18.12 -3.23
N ARG A 236 -4.90 19.21 -2.49
CA ARG A 236 -4.34 20.54 -2.81
C ARG A 236 -2.81 20.53 -2.79
N ILE A 237 -2.21 19.98 -1.73
CA ILE A 237 -0.76 19.86 -1.59
C ILE A 237 -0.18 18.96 -2.70
N MET A 238 -0.86 17.86 -3.04
CA MET A 238 -0.45 17.00 -4.15
C MET A 238 -0.53 17.72 -5.50
N ALA A 239 -1.59 18.50 -5.73
CA ALA A 239 -1.81 19.22 -6.99
C ALA A 239 -0.78 20.34 -7.23
N GLU A 240 -0.29 21.00 -6.17
CA GLU A 240 0.78 21.99 -6.26
C GLU A 240 2.10 21.38 -6.78
N GLY A 241 2.34 20.11 -6.44
CA GLY A 241 3.56 19.38 -6.80
C GLY A 241 3.45 18.44 -8.00
N ASP A 242 2.24 18.14 -8.48
CA ASP A 242 2.03 17.29 -9.65
C ASP A 242 2.47 18.01 -10.94
N PRO A 243 3.51 17.52 -11.64
CA PRO A 243 3.99 18.16 -12.86
C PRO A 243 2.95 18.13 -13.98
N PHE A 244 2.00 17.19 -13.95
CA PHE A 244 0.98 17.04 -14.98
C PHE A 244 -0.25 17.93 -14.76
N ARG A 245 -0.44 18.49 -13.55
CA ARG A 245 -1.47 19.45 -13.05
C ARG A 245 -2.96 19.20 -13.38
N LEU A 246 -3.27 18.45 -14.43
CA LEU A 246 -4.58 18.25 -15.03
C LEU A 246 -5.41 17.25 -14.25
N LEU A 247 -4.78 16.17 -13.78
CA LEU A 247 -5.50 15.02 -13.25
C LEU A 247 -6.04 15.27 -11.83
N LEU A 248 -5.24 15.91 -10.98
CA LEU A 248 -5.64 16.34 -9.63
C LEU A 248 -6.54 17.58 -9.64
N ALA A 249 -6.37 18.51 -10.59
CA ALA A 249 -7.27 19.65 -10.75
C ALA A 249 -8.71 19.19 -11.01
N CYS A 250 -8.92 18.15 -11.84
CA CYS A 250 -10.25 17.58 -12.06
C CYS A 250 -10.81 16.82 -10.84
N VAL A 251 -9.96 16.28 -9.94
CA VAL A 251 -10.42 15.69 -8.66
C VAL A 251 -10.87 16.80 -7.72
N CYS A 252 -10.11 17.88 -7.62
CA CYS A 252 -10.52 19.10 -6.92
C CYS A 252 -11.87 19.62 -7.44
N VAL A 253 -12.10 19.64 -8.76
CA VAL A 253 -13.38 20.08 -9.35
C VAL A 253 -14.55 19.15 -8.99
N SER A 254 -14.35 17.82 -8.98
CA SER A 254 -15.41 16.87 -8.59
C SER A 254 -15.75 16.91 -7.09
N LEU A 255 -14.78 17.28 -6.24
CA LEU A 255 -15.00 17.48 -4.80
C LEU A 255 -15.59 18.88 -4.51
N ASN A 256 -15.23 19.90 -5.29
CA ASN A 256 -15.60 21.32 -5.08
C ASN A 256 -16.91 21.75 -5.76
N ASN A 257 -17.96 20.93 -5.81
CA ASN A 257 -19.26 21.42 -6.31
C ASN A 257 -19.94 22.44 -5.36
N TRP A 258 -19.16 23.20 -4.57
CA TRP A 258 -19.62 24.24 -3.66
C TRP A 258 -18.76 25.52 -3.57
N PHE A 259 -17.66 25.72 -4.31
CA PHE A 259 -17.07 27.09 -4.42
C PHE A 259 -16.36 27.34 -5.76
N HIS A 260 -17.00 28.20 -6.57
CA HIS A 260 -16.52 28.96 -7.74
C HIS A 260 -15.28 28.44 -8.50
N CYS A 261 -15.55 27.88 -9.68
CA CYS A 261 -14.58 27.71 -10.76
C CYS A 261 -13.92 29.04 -11.12
N TYR A 262 -12.60 29.15 -10.92
CA TYR A 262 -11.80 30.11 -11.68
C TYR A 262 -11.37 29.44 -12.99
N SER A 263 -12.04 29.88 -14.05
CA SER A 263 -11.78 29.58 -15.46
C SER A 263 -10.33 29.84 -15.84
N TYR A 264 -9.66 28.83 -16.39
CA TYR A 264 -8.66 29.04 -17.44
C TYR A 264 -8.93 28.08 -18.61
N GLY A 265 -9.56 28.63 -19.64
CA GLY A 265 -9.33 28.31 -21.05
C GLY A 265 -9.54 26.87 -21.53
N ASN A 266 -10.72 26.62 -22.09
CA ASN A 266 -10.98 25.71 -23.22
C ASN A 266 -10.45 24.26 -23.12
N MET A 267 -11.11 23.42 -22.34
CA MET A 267 -11.48 22.07 -22.80
C MET A 267 -12.58 21.47 -21.93
N ALA A 268 -13.78 21.34 -22.50
CA ALA A 268 -14.83 20.51 -21.96
C ALA A 268 -14.66 19.10 -22.52
N LEU A 269 -14.50 18.11 -21.65
CA LEU A 269 -14.61 16.69 -22.02
C LEU A 269 -15.59 16.03 -21.04
N PHE A 270 -16.86 15.99 -21.45
CA PHE A 270 -17.79 14.96 -21.01
C PHE A 270 -17.46 13.68 -21.78
N TYR A 271 -17.46 12.51 -21.14
CA TYR A 271 -17.83 11.18 -21.69
C TYR A 271 -17.93 10.15 -20.53
N PRO A 272 -18.55 8.96 -20.69
CA PRO A 272 -19.71 8.50 -19.95
C PRO A 272 -19.35 7.20 -19.21
N GLY A 273 -18.93 7.28 -17.96
CA GLY A 273 -18.51 6.10 -17.20
C GLY A 273 -18.95 6.08 -15.75
N LEU A 274 -19.55 7.16 -15.25
CA LEU A 274 -20.22 7.16 -13.96
C LEU A 274 -21.55 6.45 -14.13
N ASN A 275 -21.59 5.17 -13.77
CA ASN A 275 -22.86 4.48 -13.58
C ASN A 275 -23.66 5.28 -12.55
N GLN A 276 -24.88 5.69 -12.88
CA GLN A 276 -25.70 6.62 -12.06
C GLN A 276 -25.92 6.13 -10.62
N THR A 277 -25.63 4.86 -10.34
CA THR A 277 -25.62 4.24 -9.01
C THR A 277 -24.61 4.88 -8.04
N GLU A 278 -23.45 5.37 -8.51
CA GLU A 278 -22.44 5.98 -7.62
C GLU A 278 -22.83 7.38 -7.11
N LEU A 279 -23.71 8.08 -7.82
CA LEU A 279 -24.25 9.39 -7.40
C LEU A 279 -25.37 9.26 -6.37
N ALA A 280 -26.06 8.11 -6.31
CA ALA A 280 -27.18 7.86 -5.40
C ALA A 280 -26.75 7.55 -3.96
N LEU A 281 -25.49 7.17 -3.72
CA LEU A 281 -24.96 6.77 -2.40
C LEU A 281 -24.65 7.95 -1.46
N ARG A 282 -24.85 9.20 -1.88
CA ARG A 282 -24.53 10.42 -1.10
C ARG A 282 -25.52 10.74 0.04
N HIS A 283 -26.60 9.98 0.24
CA HIS A 283 -27.72 10.38 1.11
C HIS A 283 -28.05 9.43 2.27
N MET A 284 -27.08 8.74 2.89
CA MET A 284 -27.36 7.91 4.08
C MET A 284 -26.27 7.98 5.18
N PRO A 285 -26.63 7.67 6.45
CA PRO A 285 -25.76 7.85 7.62
C PRO A 285 -24.53 6.93 7.54
N ARG A 286 -23.34 7.49 7.81
CA ARG A 286 -22.04 6.82 7.62
C ARG A 286 -21.45 6.40 8.97
N ASP A 287 -21.12 5.13 9.08
CA ASP A 287 -20.18 4.55 10.05
C ASP A 287 -19.41 3.41 9.33
N ILE A 288 -18.10 3.21 9.62
CA ILE A 288 -17.27 1.94 9.50
C ILE A 288 -16.05 1.88 8.53
N ALA A 289 -14.81 1.86 9.08
CA ALA A 289 -13.38 2.02 8.63
C ALA A 289 -12.60 1.01 7.67
N PRO A 290 -11.61 1.43 6.79
CA PRO A 290 -10.71 0.62 5.94
C PRO A 290 -9.24 1.10 5.68
N THR A 291 -8.46 0.21 5.04
CA THR A 291 -7.07 0.36 4.50
C THR A 291 -7.04 0.09 2.96
N LYS A 292 -6.00 0.50 2.22
CA LYS A 292 -6.04 0.61 0.72
C LYS A 292 -5.23 -0.47 -0.02
N PHE A 293 -5.62 -0.79 -1.25
CA PHE A 293 -4.86 -1.57 -2.25
C PHE A 293 -5.05 -0.93 -3.64
N ILE A 294 -4.00 -0.84 -4.45
CA ILE A 294 -4.04 -0.05 -5.69
C ILE A 294 -3.49 -0.90 -6.84
N MET A 295 -4.29 -1.20 -7.87
CA MET A 295 -3.84 -2.06 -8.99
C MET A 295 -3.36 -1.24 -10.18
N TRP A 296 -2.10 -1.42 -10.62
CA TRP A 296 -1.59 -0.76 -11.83
C TRP A 296 -1.57 -1.69 -13.03
N SER A 297 -1.84 -1.12 -14.21
CA SER A 297 -1.56 -1.69 -15.53
C SER A 297 -0.38 -0.94 -16.11
#